data_AF-A0A1I9Q5H9-F1
#
_entry.id   AF-A0A1I9Q5H9-F1
#
_cell.length_a   1.000
_cell.length_b   1.000
_cell.length_c   1.000
_cell.angle_alpha   90.00
_cell.angle_beta   90.00
_cell.angle_gamma   90.00
#
_symmetry.space_group_name_H-M   'P 1'
#
loop_
_entity.id
_entity.type
_entity.pdbx_description
1 polymer ?
#
loop_
_entity_poly.entity_id
_entity_poly.type
_entity_poly.pdbx_seq_one_letter_code
_entity_poly.pdbx_strand_id
1 'polypeptide(L)'
;QHIFSVVTDTSHTAGLTMHATILAYMFSMVEVGKISVPLGPGATSAEDNVLYIQEFVANLLRQAFPHLTDGQIKITVQGLFNLDQDINAFKEHLRDFLVQIREYTGEDDSDLFLEEREQALRQAQEEKRRVQMAVP
;
A
#
# COMPACT_ATOMS: atom_id res chain seq x y z
N GLN A 1 -10.68 -7.32 -6.59
CA GLN A 1 -9.77 -8.42 -6.95
C GLN A 1 -8.92 -8.14 -8.20
N HIS A 2 -9.44 -7.48 -9.25
CA HIS A 2 -8.72 -7.35 -10.54
C HIS A 2 -7.52 -6.38 -10.56
N ILE A 3 -7.56 -5.22 -9.87
CA ILE A 3 -6.44 -4.24 -9.95
C ILE A 3 -5.15 -4.81 -9.36
N PHE A 4 -5.18 -5.42 -8.18
CA PHE A 4 -3.99 -6.05 -7.60
C PHE A 4 -3.49 -7.19 -8.48
N SER A 5 -4.38 -8.03 -9.03
CA SER A 5 -4.01 -9.07 -10.00
C SER A 5 -3.32 -8.53 -11.25
N VAL A 6 -3.72 -7.34 -11.72
CA VAL A 6 -3.17 -6.69 -12.92
C VAL A 6 -1.87 -5.94 -12.60
N VAL A 7 -1.74 -5.35 -11.41
CA VAL A 7 -0.47 -4.75 -10.94
C VAL A 7 0.58 -5.84 -10.73
N THR A 8 0.17 -7.01 -10.22
CA THR A 8 1.03 -8.18 -10.04
C THR A 8 1.33 -8.94 -11.34
N ASP A 9 0.65 -8.60 -12.44
CA ASP A 9 0.95 -9.17 -13.76
C ASP A 9 2.15 -8.45 -14.41
N THR A 10 3.22 -9.22 -14.53
CA THR A 10 4.51 -8.81 -15.09
C THR A 10 4.45 -8.36 -16.56
N SER A 11 3.37 -8.68 -17.26
CA SER A 11 3.13 -8.36 -18.67
C SER A 11 2.73 -6.90 -18.93
N HIS A 12 2.39 -6.14 -17.88
CA HIS A 12 1.81 -4.78 -17.96
C HIS A 12 2.70 -3.67 -17.37
N THR A 13 4.03 -3.83 -17.38
CA THR A 13 4.96 -2.79 -16.87
C THR A 13 4.79 -1.43 -17.56
N ALA A 14 4.37 -1.40 -18.82
CA ALA A 14 4.04 -0.18 -19.57
C ALA A 14 2.86 0.62 -18.96
N GLY A 15 2.00 -0.03 -18.16
CA GLY A 15 0.85 0.58 -17.49
C GLY A 15 1.09 0.96 -16.02
N LEU A 16 2.29 0.72 -15.48
CA LEU A 16 2.51 0.85 -14.02
C LEU A 16 2.23 2.26 -13.50
N THR A 17 2.57 3.30 -14.25
CA THR A 17 2.25 4.69 -13.87
C THR A 17 0.74 4.92 -13.75
N MET A 18 -0.05 4.36 -14.67
CA MET A 18 -1.50 4.47 -14.63
C MET A 18 -2.07 3.70 -13.43
N HIS A 19 -1.59 2.48 -13.17
CA HIS A 19 -2.02 1.69 -12.03
C HIS A 19 -1.64 2.35 -10.70
N ALA A 20 -0.43 2.88 -10.58
CA ALA A 20 0.03 3.64 -9.42
C ALA A 20 -0.88 4.84 -9.17
N THR A 21 -1.22 5.59 -10.22
CA THR A 21 -2.12 6.75 -10.12
C THR A 21 -3.52 6.34 -9.64
N ILE A 22 -4.09 5.27 -10.18
CA ILE A 22 -5.42 4.79 -9.78
C ILE A 22 -5.40 4.31 -8.33
N LEU A 23 -4.41 3.50 -7.95
CA LEU A 23 -4.31 2.96 -6.60
C LEU A 23 -4.08 4.07 -5.57
N ALA A 24 -3.15 4.98 -5.82
CA ALA A 24 -2.90 6.14 -4.96
C ALA A 24 -4.17 7.00 -4.79
N TYR A 25 -4.92 7.22 -5.87
CA TYR A 25 -6.21 7.91 -5.80
C TYR A 25 -7.24 7.14 -4.96
N MET A 26 -7.32 5.82 -5.10
CA MET A 26 -8.24 4.99 -4.31
C MET A 26 -7.90 5.00 -2.80
N PHE A 27 -6.62 4.85 -2.43
CA PHE A 27 -6.20 4.86 -1.03
C PHE A 27 -6.39 6.24 -0.40
N SER A 28 -6.05 7.32 -1.11
CA SER A 28 -6.26 8.68 -0.61
C SER A 28 -7.73 9.00 -0.40
N MET A 29 -8.65 8.51 -1.24
CA MET A 29 -10.10 8.67 -1.02
C MET A 29 -10.59 8.02 0.28
N VAL A 30 -10.04 6.85 0.63
CA VAL A 30 -10.38 6.17 1.89
C VAL A 30 -9.82 6.98 3.06
N GLU A 31 -8.56 7.41 2.98
CA GLU A 31 -7.86 8.10 4.07
C GLU A 31 -8.46 9.47 4.39
N VAL A 32 -8.82 10.27 3.38
CA VAL A 32 -9.42 11.60 3.59
C VAL A 32 -10.92 11.55 3.93
N GLY A 33 -11.49 10.36 4.09
CA GLY A 33 -12.90 10.18 4.46
C GLY A 33 -13.90 10.56 3.35
N LYS A 34 -13.47 10.57 2.08
CA LYS A 34 -14.39 10.77 0.94
C LYS A 34 -15.41 9.65 0.79
N ILE A 35 -15.10 8.47 1.33
CA ILE A 35 -16.01 7.33 1.37
C ILE A 35 -16.80 7.39 2.68
N SER A 36 -18.01 7.95 2.62
CA SER A 36 -18.88 8.15 3.78
C SER A 36 -19.72 6.92 4.16
N VAL A 37 -19.61 5.83 3.41
CA VAL A 37 -20.34 4.58 3.65
C VAL A 37 -19.41 3.58 4.33
N PRO A 38 -19.85 2.87 5.38
CA PRO A 38 -19.05 1.82 6.01
C PRO A 38 -18.76 0.68 5.02
N LEU A 39 -17.50 0.26 4.92
CA LEU A 39 -17.05 -0.81 4.02
C LEU A 39 -16.95 -2.17 4.72
N GLY A 40 -16.73 -2.18 6.04
CA GLY A 40 -16.54 -3.39 6.83
C GLY A 40 -17.84 -4.15 7.11
N PRO A 41 -17.79 -5.49 7.24
CA PRO A 41 -18.96 -6.28 7.61
C PRO A 41 -19.42 -5.92 9.03
N GLY A 42 -20.65 -5.43 9.15
CA GLY A 42 -21.20 -4.98 10.44
C GLY A 42 -20.69 -3.62 10.91
N ALA A 43 -19.92 -2.89 10.10
CA ALA A 43 -19.49 -1.55 10.42
C ALA A 43 -20.67 -0.57 10.38
N THR A 44 -20.79 0.25 11.41
CA THR A 44 -21.84 1.28 11.55
C THR A 44 -21.34 2.68 11.21
N SER A 45 -20.01 2.82 11.04
CA SER A 45 -19.29 4.07 10.87
C SER A 45 -18.28 3.96 9.73
N ALA A 46 -18.10 5.05 8.99
CA ALA A 46 -17.08 5.17 7.95
C ALA A 46 -15.67 5.44 8.53
N GLU A 47 -15.57 5.74 9.83
CA GLU A 47 -14.28 5.99 10.51
C GLU A 47 -13.38 4.74 10.49
N ASP A 48 -13.97 3.55 10.44
CA ASP A 48 -13.25 2.28 10.40
C ASP A 48 -12.80 1.87 8.99
N ASN A 49 -13.14 2.66 7.95
CA ASN A 49 -12.87 2.29 6.56
C ASN A 49 -11.37 2.14 6.28
N VAL A 50 -10.53 2.99 6.85
CA VAL A 50 -9.07 2.90 6.70
C VAL A 50 -8.55 1.58 7.27
N LEU A 51 -8.92 1.28 8.52
CA LEU A 51 -8.49 0.06 9.20
C LEU A 51 -8.97 -1.19 8.45
N TYR A 52 -10.24 -1.20 8.05
CA TYR A 52 -10.83 -2.31 7.30
C TYR A 52 -10.08 -2.55 5.98
N ILE A 53 -9.77 -1.50 5.21
CA ILE A 53 -9.04 -1.65 3.95
C ILE A 53 -7.60 -2.12 4.18
N GLN A 54 -6.92 -1.63 5.21
CA GLN A 54 -5.58 -2.11 5.57
C GLN A 54 -5.59 -3.62 5.86
N GLU A 55 -6.51 -4.10 6.71
CA GLU A 55 -6.65 -5.51 7.04
C GLU A 55 -7.07 -6.35 5.83
N PHE A 56 -7.99 -5.84 5.02
CA PHE A 56 -8.46 -6.52 3.82
C PHE A 56 -7.32 -6.72 2.81
N VAL A 57 -6.53 -5.68 2.54
CA VAL A 57 -5.38 -5.77 1.63
C VAL A 57 -4.30 -6.66 2.21
N ALA A 58 -3.98 -6.56 3.50
CA ALA A 58 -3.01 -7.44 4.16
C ALA A 58 -3.40 -8.91 4.02
N ASN A 59 -4.67 -9.25 4.28
CA ASN A 59 -5.18 -10.61 4.13
C ASN A 59 -5.18 -11.08 2.67
N LEU A 60 -5.47 -10.20 1.72
CA LEU A 60 -5.39 -10.51 0.29
C LEU A 60 -3.94 -10.85 -0.12
N LEU A 61 -2.96 -10.06 0.31
CA LEU A 61 -1.55 -10.29 0.01
C LEU A 61 -1.03 -11.57 0.67
N ARG A 62 -1.41 -11.83 1.93
CA ARG A 62 -1.04 -13.07 2.64
C ARG A 62 -1.53 -14.33 1.91
N GLN A 63 -2.74 -14.29 1.36
CA GLN A 63 -3.31 -15.42 0.61
C GLN A 63 -2.68 -15.58 -0.78
N ALA A 64 -2.37 -14.47 -1.44
CA ALA A 64 -1.80 -14.48 -2.80
C ALA A 64 -0.30 -14.82 -2.81
N PHE A 65 0.44 -14.41 -1.78
CA PHE A 65 1.90 -14.52 -1.69
C PHE A 65 2.30 -15.11 -0.32
N PRO A 66 2.05 -16.41 -0.09
CA PRO A 66 2.25 -17.06 1.20
C PRO A 66 3.72 -17.09 1.66
N HIS A 67 4.66 -16.76 0.78
CA HIS A 67 6.09 -16.66 1.08
C HIS A 67 6.50 -15.32 1.66
N LEU A 68 5.64 -14.29 1.63
CA LEU A 68 5.93 -13.01 2.27
C LEU A 68 5.76 -13.11 3.79
N THR A 69 6.66 -12.45 4.53
CA THR A 69 6.53 -12.33 5.99
C THR A 69 5.44 -11.32 6.36
N ASP A 70 4.86 -11.44 7.56
CA ASP A 70 3.88 -10.46 8.06
C ASP A 70 4.47 -9.04 8.13
N GLY A 71 5.78 -8.93 8.38
CA GLY A 71 6.51 -7.65 8.37
C GLY A 71 6.53 -7.01 6.98
N GLN A 72 6.88 -7.78 5.95
CA GLN A 72 6.87 -7.31 4.56
C GLN A 72 5.46 -6.90 4.10
N ILE A 73 4.43 -7.68 4.48
CA ILE A 73 3.02 -7.34 4.18
C ILE A 73 2.63 -6.04 4.86
N LYS A 74 2.93 -5.89 6.15
CA LYS A 74 2.64 -4.67 6.91
C LYS A 74 3.28 -3.44 6.27
N ILE A 75 4.57 -3.50 5.93
CA ILE A 75 5.28 -2.40 5.27
C ILE A 75 4.67 -2.09 3.90
N THR A 76 4.34 -3.12 3.14
CA THR A 76 3.70 -2.94 1.83
C THR A 76 2.40 -2.17 1.97
N VAL A 77 1.49 -2.62 2.84
CA VAL A 77 0.20 -1.98 3.08
C VAL A 77 0.36 -0.56 3.61
N GLN A 78 1.30 -0.34 4.54
CA GLN A 78 1.55 0.99 5.09
C GLN A 78 2.05 1.96 4.01
N GLY A 79 2.94 1.52 3.12
CA GLY A 79 3.41 2.34 2.00
C GLY A 79 2.30 2.72 1.01
N LEU A 80 1.29 1.87 0.82
CA LEU A 80 0.13 2.20 -0.03
C LEU A 80 -0.71 3.36 0.51
N PHE A 81 -0.68 3.64 1.81
CA PHE A 81 -1.34 4.83 2.38
C PHE A 81 -0.36 5.99 2.49
N ASN A 82 0.85 5.76 3.01
CA ASN A 82 1.77 6.86 3.30
C ASN A 82 2.28 7.58 2.06
N LEU A 83 2.34 6.89 0.91
CA LEU A 83 2.88 7.42 -0.35
C LEU A 83 1.79 7.81 -1.36
N ASP A 84 0.51 7.72 -1.02
CA ASP A 84 -0.62 7.94 -1.93
C ASP A 84 -0.76 9.38 -2.48
N GLN A 85 0.05 10.32 -1.98
CA GLN A 85 0.16 11.70 -2.47
C GLN A 85 1.44 11.97 -3.28
N ASP A 86 2.39 11.04 -3.29
CA ASP A 86 3.59 11.07 -4.13
C ASP A 86 3.58 9.90 -5.11
N ILE A 87 3.09 10.16 -6.33
CA ILE A 87 2.98 9.13 -7.37
C ILE A 87 4.35 8.54 -7.75
N ASN A 88 5.44 9.29 -7.63
CA ASN A 88 6.76 8.76 -7.95
C ASN A 88 7.21 7.75 -6.88
N ALA A 89 7.12 8.14 -5.60
CA ALA A 89 7.44 7.26 -4.49
C ALA A 89 6.50 6.03 -4.44
N PHE A 90 5.20 6.22 -4.67
CA PHE A 90 4.22 5.13 -4.74
C PHE A 90 4.56 4.13 -5.83
N LYS A 91 4.94 4.62 -7.02
CA LYS A 91 5.34 3.79 -8.16
C LYS A 91 6.61 3.00 -7.85
N GLU A 92 7.59 3.61 -7.18
CA GLU A 92 8.81 2.92 -6.73
C GLU A 92 8.48 1.84 -5.70
N HIS A 93 7.67 2.16 -4.69
CA HIS A 93 7.19 1.19 -3.70
C HIS A 93 6.49 -0.02 -4.35
N LEU A 94 5.65 0.23 -5.36
CA LEU A 94 5.04 -0.85 -6.14
C LEU A 94 6.07 -1.67 -6.92
N ARG A 95 7.10 -1.05 -7.52
CA ARG A 95 8.14 -1.79 -8.24
C ARG A 95 8.90 -2.72 -7.31
N ASP A 96 9.30 -2.22 -6.15
CA ASP A 96 10.02 -3.00 -5.16
C ASP A 96 9.17 -4.17 -4.68
N PHE A 97 7.88 -3.94 -4.41
CA PHE A 97 6.96 -5.01 -4.05
C PHE A 97 6.85 -6.07 -5.16
N LEU A 98 6.82 -5.65 -6.43
CA LEU A 98 6.80 -6.57 -7.57
C LEU A 98 8.09 -7.38 -7.73
N VAL A 99 9.23 -6.87 -7.26
CA VAL A 99 10.48 -7.62 -7.18
C VAL A 99 10.41 -8.63 -6.03
N GLN A 100 9.99 -8.19 -4.84
CA GLN A 100 9.85 -9.02 -3.64
C GLN A 100 8.95 -10.25 -3.86
N ILE A 101 7.82 -10.09 -4.55
CA ILE A 101 6.94 -11.24 -4.80
C ILE A 101 7.51 -12.24 -5.82
N ARG A 102 8.48 -11.86 -6.65
CA ARG A 102 9.13 -12.73 -7.65
C ARG A 102 10.33 -13.48 -7.09
N GLU A 103 11.01 -12.90 -6.12
CA GLU A 103 12.16 -13.51 -5.47
C GLU A 103 11.68 -14.54 -4.45
N TYR A 104 11.48 -15.77 -4.91
CA TYR A 104 11.28 -16.91 -4.01
C TYR A 104 12.64 -17.38 -3.49
N THR A 105 13.28 -16.58 -2.65
CA THR A 105 14.59 -16.90 -2.09
C THR A 105 14.43 -17.31 -0.63
N GLY A 106 14.66 -18.60 -0.37
CA GLY A 106 14.48 -19.25 0.93
C GLY A 106 15.37 -18.78 2.07
N GLU A 107 16.10 -17.67 1.91
CA GLU A 107 16.80 -16.88 2.92
C GLU A 107 16.84 -15.45 2.37
N ASP A 108 15.88 -14.59 2.75
CA ASP A 108 15.78 -13.22 2.25
C ASP A 108 16.30 -12.25 3.34
N ASP A 109 17.44 -11.61 3.07
CA ASP A 109 18.00 -10.53 3.91
C ASP A 109 17.11 -9.28 3.94
N SER A 110 15.97 -9.26 3.23
CA SER A 110 15.05 -8.12 3.25
C SER A 110 14.46 -7.82 4.63
N ASP A 111 14.43 -8.80 5.54
CA ASP A 111 14.10 -8.59 6.95
C ASP A 111 15.06 -7.59 7.62
N LEU A 112 16.32 -7.51 7.17
CA LEU A 112 17.35 -6.58 7.67
C LEU A 112 17.00 -5.12 7.41
N PHE A 113 16.29 -4.82 6.32
CA PHE A 113 15.95 -3.47 5.89
C PHE A 113 14.53 -3.04 6.30
N LEU A 114 13.79 -3.89 7.01
CA LEU A 114 12.42 -3.57 7.43
C LEU A 114 12.37 -2.35 8.34
N GLU A 115 13.30 -2.23 9.28
CA GLU A 115 13.34 -1.07 10.19
C GLU A 115 13.60 0.23 9.44
N GLU A 116 14.53 0.23 8.48
CA GLU A 116 14.85 1.39 7.64
C GLU A 116 13.64 1.79 6.78
N ARG A 117 12.98 0.82 6.16
CA ARG A 117 11.75 1.07 5.40
C ARG A 117 10.63 1.61 6.26
N GLU A 118 10.42 1.06 7.45
CA GLU A 118 9.39 1.56 8.37
C GLU A 118 9.69 2.99 8.81
N GLN A 119 10.95 3.35 9.05
CA GLN A 119 11.36 4.73 9.34
C GLN A 119 11.12 5.66 8.16
N ALA A 120 11.50 5.27 6.94
CA ALA A 120 11.27 6.05 5.73
C ALA A 120 9.78 6.31 5.50
N LEU A 121 8.94 5.27 5.69
CA LEU A 121 7.49 5.41 5.59
C LEU A 121 6.90 6.32 6.69
N ARG A 122 7.43 6.28 7.91
CA ARG A 122 7.03 7.20 8.97
C ARG A 122 7.36 8.65 8.62
N GLN A 123 8.55 8.91 8.09
CA GLN A 123 8.97 10.24 7.63
C GLN A 123 8.06 10.73 6.49
N ALA A 124 7.77 9.87 5.51
CA ALA A 124 6.85 10.20 4.43
C ALA A 124 5.44 10.56 4.94
N GLN A 125 4.93 9.83 5.94
CA GLN A 125 3.63 10.15 6.55
C GLN A 125 3.66 11.50 7.30
N GLU A 126 4.76 11.82 7.97
CA GLU A 126 4.93 13.12 8.63
C GLU A 126 4.98 14.26 7.61
N GLU A 127 5.74 14.12 6.53
CA GLU A 127 5.80 15.09 5.45
C GLU A 127 4.44 15.28 4.79
N LYS A 128 3.76 14.17 4.47
CA LYS A 128 2.39 14.16 3.95
C LYS A 128 1.43 14.95 4.86
N ARG A 129 1.46 14.70 6.18
CA ARG A 129 0.65 15.46 7.15
C ARG A 129 1.01 16.95 7.17
N ARG A 130 2.30 17.29 7.11
CA ARG A 130 2.75 18.69 7.07
C ARG A 130 2.24 19.42 5.83
N VAL A 131 2.29 18.79 4.66
CA VAL A 131 1.79 19.37 3.41
C VAL A 131 0.27 19.58 3.48
N GLN A 132 -0.50 18.60 3.99
CA GLN A 132 -1.95 18.72 4.13
C GLN A 132 -2.38 19.84 5.09
N MET A 133 -1.64 20.04 6.19
CA MET A 133 -1.92 21.12 7.14
C MET A 133 -1.53 22.51 6.60
N ALA A 134 -0.67 22.59 5.59
CA ALA A 134 -0.19 23.84 5.02
C ALA A 134 -1.12 24.42 3.93
N VAL A 135 -2.16 23.69 3.53
CA VAL A 135 -3.15 24.15 2.54
C VAL A 135 -4.39 24.69 3.29
N PRO A 136 -4.62 26.02 3.32
CA PRO A 136 -5.76 26.65 3.98
C PRO A 136 -7.10 26.48 3.25
#